data_AF-A0A6J6Y855-F1
#
_entry.id   AF-A0A6J6Y855-F1
#
_cell.length_a   1.000
_cell.length_b   1.000
_cell.length_c   1.000
_cell.angle_alpha   90.00
_cell.angle_beta   90.00
_cell.angle_gamma   90.00
#
_symmetry.space_group_name_H-M   'P 1'
#
loop_
_entity.id
_entity.type
_entity.pdbx_description
1 polymer ?
#
loop_
_entity_poly.entity_id
_entity_poly.type
_entity_poly.pdbx_seq_one_letter_code
_entity_poly.pdbx_strand_id
1 'polypeptide(L)' 'MAKCFASDAAEVVARKALQTHGAIGYTTEHDLHFWLKRSWALASSWGDAAWHRRRVAHLLLDA' A
#
# COMPACT_ATOMS: atom_id res chain seq x y z
N MET A 1 -9.42 5.36 -9.29
CA MET A 1 -8.48 4.24 -9.52
C MET A 1 -7.06 4.52 -9.04
N ALA A 2 -6.49 5.72 -9.20
CA ALA A 2 -5.12 6.03 -8.76
C ALA A 2 -4.78 5.54 -7.34
N LYS A 3 -5.65 5.79 -6.35
CA LYS A 3 -5.47 5.32 -4.96
C LYS A 3 -5.26 3.80 -4.89
N CYS A 4 -6.16 2.99 -5.46
CA CYS A 4 -6.05 1.53 -5.34
C CYS A 4 -4.75 1.01 -5.95
N PHE A 5 -4.39 1.50 -7.14
CA PHE A 5 -3.15 1.07 -7.81
C PHE A 5 -1.91 1.51 -7.06
N ALA A 6 -1.89 2.72 -6.50
CA ALA A 6 -0.79 3.20 -5.68
C ALA A 6 -0.64 2.36 -4.40
N SER A 7 -1.74 2.00 -3.73
CA SER A 7 -1.71 1.11 -2.55
C SER A 7 -1.17 -0.27 -2.89
N ASP A 8 -1.67 -0.90 -3.96
CA ASP A 8 -1.23 -2.24 -4.38
C ASP A 8 0.26 -2.23 -4.76
N ALA A 9 0.71 -1.20 -5.49
CA ALA A 9 2.13 -1.05 -5.86
C ALA A 9 3.02 -0.82 -4.63
N ALA A 10 2.58 0.02 -3.69
CA ALA A 10 3.33 0.29 -2.46
C ALA A 10 3.52 -0.99 -1.62
N GLU A 11 2.51 -1.84 -1.53
CA GLU A 11 2.60 -3.13 -0.83
C GLU A 11 3.65 -4.05 -1.46
N VAL A 12 3.65 -4.16 -2.79
CA VAL A 12 4.64 -4.97 -3.52
C VAL A 12 6.05 -4.43 -3.29
N VAL A 13 6.25 -3.12 -3.46
CA VAL A 13 7.57 -2.48 -3.31
C VAL A 13 8.07 -2.60 -1.86
N ALA A 14 7.20 -2.34 -0.88
CA ALA A 14 7.49 -2.48 0.55
C ALA A 14 8.03 -3.88 0.87
N ARG A 15 7.31 -4.92 0.44
CA ARG A 15 7.71 -6.32 0.66
C ARG A 15 9.02 -6.68 -0.03
N LYS A 16 9.21 -6.23 -1.28
CA LYS A 16 10.44 -6.51 -2.02
C LYS A 16 11.65 -5.80 -1.41
N ALA A 17 11.51 -4.52 -1.05
CA ALA A 17 12.55 -3.77 -0.37
C ALA A 17 12.95 -4.46 0.95
N LEU A 18 11.98 -4.87 1.76
CA LEU A 18 12.26 -5.59 3.00
C LEU A 18 13.02 -6.89 2.76
N GLN A 19 12.60 -7.68 1.78
CA GLN A 19 13.29 -8.93 1.43
C GLN A 19 14.73 -8.69 0.98
N THR A 20 14.98 -7.63 0.19
CA THR A 20 16.32 -7.29 -0.30
C THR A 20 17.25 -6.83 0.82
N HIS A 21 16.75 -6.07 1.80
CA HIS A 21 17.57 -5.58 2.91
C HIS A 21 17.72 -6.60 4.05
N GLY A 22 16.77 -7.53 4.18
CA GLY A 22 16.75 -8.48 5.29
C GLY A 22 16.37 -7.81 6.62
N ALA A 23 16.87 -8.36 7.73
CA ALA A 23 16.45 -7.95 9.07
C ALA A 23 16.72 -6.47 9.39
N ILE A 24 17.77 -5.86 8.82
CA ILE A 24 18.07 -4.43 9.01
C ILE A 24 16.93 -3.53 8.51
N GLY A 25 16.11 -4.01 7.57
CA GLY A 25 14.94 -3.28 7.09
C GLY A 25 13.81 -3.11 8.12
N TYR A 26 13.87 -3.86 9.24
CA TYR A 26 12.93 -3.74 10.36
C TYR A 26 13.44 -2.87 11.51
N THR A 27 14.73 -2.54 11.53
CA THR A 27 15.36 -1.84 12.64
C THR A 27 15.37 -0.33 12.39
N THR A 28 15.70 0.46 13.43
CA THR A 28 15.69 1.93 13.34
C THR A 28 16.94 2.52 12.69
N GLU A 29 17.99 1.72 12.54
CA GLU A 29 19.26 2.07 11.90
C GLU A 29 19.13 2.21 10.37
N HIS A 30 18.05 1.67 9.78
CA HIS A 30 17.69 1.89 8.38
C HIS A 30 16.26 2.42 8.24
N ASP A 31 16.06 3.46 7.45
CA ASP A 31 14.78 4.16 7.32
C ASP A 31 13.68 3.34 6.62
N LEU A 32 14.00 2.16 6.07
CA LEU A 32 13.02 1.31 5.40
C LEU A 32 11.81 0.98 6.29
N HIS A 33 12.02 0.76 7.58
CA HIS A 33 10.97 0.45 8.54
C HIS A 33 9.92 1.57 8.63
N PHE A 34 10.31 2.84 8.46
CA PHE A 34 9.41 3.99 8.43
C PHE A 34 8.49 3.94 7.20
N TRP A 35 9.06 3.67 6.02
CA TRP A 35 8.30 3.59 4.77
C TRP A 35 7.38 2.38 4.70
N LEU A 36 7.78 1.24 5.28
CA LEU A 36 6.92 0.06 5.46
C LEU A 36 5.65 0.44 6.23
N LYS A 37 5.81 0.96 7.46
CA LYS A 37 4.69 1.37 8.31
C LYS A 37 3.81 2.43 7.65
N ARG A 38 4.42 3.39 6.96
CA ARG A 38 3.70 4.44 6.22
C ARG A 38 2.85 3.85 5.09
N SER A 39 3.36 2.86 4.35
CA SER A 39 2.60 2.21 3.29
C SER A 39 1.35 1.52 3.84
N TRP A 40 1.45 0.83 4.98
CA TRP A 40 0.31 0.17 5.64
C TRP A 40 -0.72 1.17 6.15
N ALA A 41 -0.26 2.25 6.81
CA ALA A 41 -1.15 3.31 7.29
C ALA A 41 -1.91 4.00 6.14
N LEU A 42 -1.22 4.30 5.03
CA LEU A 42 -1.85 4.94 3.87
C LEU A 42 -2.76 3.97 3.08
N ALA A 43 -2.46 2.66 3.09
CA ALA A 43 -3.27 1.68 2.39
C ALA A 43 -4.70 1.57 2.96
N SER A 44 -4.87 1.70 4.29
CA SER A 44 -6.20 1.68 4.93
C SER A 44 -6.85 3.07 5.02
N SER A 45 -6.10 4.15 4.84
CA SER A 45 -6.62 5.50 4.96
C SER A 45 -7.51 5.90 3.78
N TRP A 46 -8.59 6.64 4.07
CA TRP A 46 -9.58 7.13 3.11
C TRP A 46 -10.25 6.04 2.23
N GLY A 47 -10.31 4.82 2.74
CA GLY A 47 -10.88 3.65 2.06
C GLY A 47 -9.79 2.76 1.46
N ASP A 48 -9.86 1.45 1.69
CA ASP A 48 -8.88 0.51 1.16
C ASP A 48 -8.99 0.32 -0.38
N ALA A 49 -8.05 -0.40 -0.98
CA ALA A 49 -8.04 -0.63 -2.42
C ALA A 49 -9.32 -1.34 -2.92
N ALA A 50 -9.88 -2.25 -2.11
CA ALA A 50 -11.11 -2.96 -2.45
C ALA A 50 -12.34 -2.05 -2.40
N TRP A 51 -12.40 -1.13 -1.44
CA TRP A 51 -13.43 -0.11 -1.32
C TRP A 51 -13.47 0.78 -2.55
N HIS A 52 -12.31 1.29 -3.00
CA HIS A 52 -12.25 2.12 -4.21
C HIS A 52 -12.63 1.34 -5.47
N ARG A 53 -12.23 0.07 -5.59
CA ARG A 53 -12.64 -0.80 -6.70
C ARG A 53 -14.16 -1.01 -6.71
N ARG A 54 -14.77 -1.33 -5.57
CA ARG A 54 -16.23 -1.47 -5.43
C ARG A 54 -16.98 -0.18 -5.79
N ARG A 55 -16.50 0.97 -5.30
CA ARG A 55 -17.10 2.27 -5.62
C ARG A 55 -17.09 2.55 -7.12
N VAL A 56 -15.98 2.30 -7.80
CA VAL A 56 -15.90 2.48 -9.26
C VAL A 56 -16.79 1.46 -9.99
N ALA A 57 -16.84 0.21 -9.55
CA ALA A 57 -17.72 -0.80 -10.15
C ALA A 57 -19.20 -0.39 -10.04
N HIS A 58 -19.66 0.06 -8.87
CA HIS A 58 -21.02 0.59 -8.69
C HIS A 58 -21.29 1.77 -9.63
N LEU A 59 -20.36 2.72 -9.76
CA LEU A 59 -20.54 3.87 -10.65
C LEU A 59 -20.57 3.50 -12.15
N LEU A 60 -20.02 2.35 -12.54
CA LEU A 60 -20.02 1.89 -13.93
C LEU A 60 -21.19 0.97 -14.26
N LEU A 61 -21.70 0.23 -13.27
CA LEU A 61 -22.76 -0.78 -13.44
C LEU A 61 -24.16 -0.21 -13.16
N ASP A 62 -24.26 0.81 -12.32
CA ASP A 62 -25.52 1.50 -11.99
C ASP A 62 -25.71 2.79 -12.80
N ALA A 63 -24.97 2.95 -13.90
CA ALA A 63 -25.03 4.06 -14.85
C ALA A 63 -25.75 3.67 -16.14
#